data_AF-A0AAD4KIJ7-F1
#
_entry.id   AF-A0AAD4KIJ7-F1
#
_cell.length_a   1.000
_cell.length_b   1.000
_cell.length_c   1.000
_cell.angle_alpha   90.00
_cell.angle_beta   90.00
_cell.angle_gamma   90.00
#
_symmetry.space_group_name_H-M   'P 1'
#
loop_
_entity.id
_entity.type
_entity.pdbx_description
1 polymer ?
#
loop_
_entity_poly.entity_id
_entity_poly.type
_entity_poly.pdbx_seq_one_letter_code
_entity_poly.pdbx_strand_id
1 'polypeptide(L)'
;MNRGYYPAAHEVAICQPLSEIDTRSLTAKQVLFYFGVLTLIQPHLHPTFEYSQDYPGKWTAKLFLYRETLSIPRLRTQMAAKVEICRVALSLLKSRYADWRVPDEPNLALTTPEWLWVEMLEEYARSNKLPAPVFTKYIHKYGYRYETGVGTVACWGVRKFYDTEAQAADAAAHQTLYLLLTEGSSDLFSLSSASEEGITIKQSSEDATSIEEKDIVKRDNDVCNDVNVDTRQNFPHANQPTSRGSRAESFCPESMGKKRLHDFMSNLVPVSNARISTVSVGKEPEQKSKWGVTVNELLSETRSLNAWSEKVNKICEILHLTPKFTLDSSPIHLPTSCKAVKSYSIWVTFQDDPYLTRAGAIGKVYGFYASEDEAKEACCNRVHDYLLNLVKEDTAFEQEERESYELIRNFGQSKRRKLERMGYAVCR
;
A
#
# COMPACT_ATOMS: atom_id res chain seq x y z
N MET A 1 16.14 8.14 29.45
CA MET A 1 14.88 7.38 29.67
C MET A 1 14.48 6.72 28.36
N ASN A 2 14.93 5.48 28.15
CA ASN A 2 14.56 4.67 26.98
C ASN A 2 13.13 4.15 27.21
N ARG A 3 12.16 4.65 26.43
CA ARG A 3 10.85 4.00 26.33
C ARG A 3 11.08 2.67 25.62
N GLY A 4 11.04 1.58 26.37
CA GLY A 4 11.00 0.23 25.82
C GLY A 4 9.77 0.09 24.94
N TYR A 5 9.98 0.07 23.63
CA TYR A 5 9.02 -0.47 22.69
C TYR A 5 8.97 -1.97 22.96
N TYR A 6 7.90 -2.43 23.59
CA TYR A 6 7.61 -3.86 23.63
C TYR A 6 7.41 -4.32 22.17
N PRO A 7 8.09 -5.41 21.73
CA PRO A 7 7.82 -5.98 20.42
C PRO A 7 6.35 -6.41 20.41
N ALA A 8 5.56 -5.80 19.52
CA ALA A 8 4.22 -6.28 19.25
C ALA A 8 4.33 -7.76 18.86
N ALA A 9 3.55 -8.62 19.50
CA ALA A 9 3.45 -10.02 19.11
C ALA A 9 3.22 -10.05 17.59
N HIS A 10 4.12 -10.71 16.87
CA HIS A 10 4.07 -10.78 15.43
C HIS A 10 2.87 -11.66 15.05
N GLU A 11 1.74 -11.01 14.78
CA GLU A 11 0.57 -11.69 14.23
C GLU A 11 0.95 -12.13 12.82
N VAL A 12 1.01 -13.44 12.63
CA VAL A 12 1.17 -14.06 11.31
C VAL A 12 -0.24 -14.18 10.74
N ALA A 13 -0.42 -13.77 9.48
CA ALA A 13 -1.72 -13.90 8.83
C ALA A 13 -2.16 -15.38 8.81
N ILE A 14 -3.46 -15.65 8.93
CA ILE A 14 -3.98 -17.02 8.96
C ILE A 14 -4.73 -17.26 7.66
N CYS A 15 -4.14 -18.06 6.78
CA CYS A 15 -4.77 -18.42 5.52
C CYS A 15 -6.02 -19.27 5.77
N GLN A 16 -7.15 -18.87 5.16
CA GLN A 16 -8.41 -19.60 5.24
C GLN A 16 -8.52 -20.67 4.15
N PRO A 17 -9.20 -21.79 4.41
CA PRO A 17 -9.51 -22.77 3.38
C PRO A 17 -10.54 -22.21 2.39
N LEU A 18 -10.44 -22.61 1.13
CA LEU A 18 -11.31 -22.18 0.03
C LEU A 18 -12.78 -22.53 0.30
N SER A 19 -13.05 -23.58 1.07
CA SER A 19 -14.39 -23.96 1.51
C SER A 19 -15.09 -22.90 2.36
N GLU A 20 -14.35 -22.13 3.16
CA GLU A 20 -14.90 -21.14 4.10
C GLU A 20 -15.20 -19.80 3.42
N ILE A 21 -14.60 -19.54 2.26
CA ILE A 21 -14.71 -18.25 1.57
C ILE A 21 -16.02 -18.17 0.79
N ASP A 22 -16.81 -17.12 1.03
CA ASP A 22 -17.97 -16.81 0.19
C ASP A 22 -17.54 -16.09 -1.09
N THR A 23 -17.49 -16.82 -2.21
CA THR A 23 -17.10 -16.29 -3.52
C THR A 23 -17.99 -15.14 -4.00
N ARG A 24 -19.21 -15.00 -3.47
CA ARG A 24 -20.14 -13.92 -3.85
C ARG A 24 -19.84 -12.61 -3.13
N SER A 25 -19.33 -12.67 -1.90
CA SER A 25 -18.98 -11.49 -1.12
C SER A 25 -17.59 -10.93 -1.45
N LEU A 26 -16.76 -11.69 -2.18
CA LEU A 26 -15.41 -11.27 -2.55
C LEU A 26 -15.42 -10.04 -3.48
N THR A 27 -14.53 -9.11 -3.16
CA THR A 27 -14.23 -7.95 -4.02
C THR A 27 -13.58 -8.39 -5.33
N ALA A 28 -13.60 -7.53 -6.34
CA ALA A 28 -12.97 -7.83 -7.64
C ALA A 28 -11.48 -8.15 -7.51
N LYS A 29 -10.75 -7.41 -6.67
CA LYS A 29 -9.32 -7.62 -6.44
C LYS A 29 -9.05 -8.97 -5.77
N GLN A 30 -9.81 -9.29 -4.72
CA GLN A 30 -9.70 -10.60 -4.04
C GLN A 30 -9.93 -11.76 -5.00
N VAL A 31 -10.99 -11.69 -5.82
CA VAL A 31 -11.27 -12.75 -6.81
C VAL A 31 -10.10 -12.97 -7.75
N LEU A 32 -9.54 -11.90 -8.32
CA LEU A 32 -8.41 -12.00 -9.25
C LEU A 32 -7.15 -12.50 -8.57
N PHE A 33 -6.87 -11.99 -7.37
CA PHE A 33 -5.69 -12.38 -6.60
C PHE A 33 -5.75 -13.86 -6.19
N TYR A 34 -6.83 -14.29 -5.57
CA TYR A 34 -7.00 -15.67 -5.11
C TYR A 34 -6.96 -16.66 -6.27
N PHE A 35 -7.70 -16.37 -7.34
CA PHE A 35 -7.67 -17.22 -8.52
C PHE A 35 -6.27 -17.27 -9.15
N GLY A 36 -5.60 -16.12 -9.29
CA GLY A 36 -4.27 -16.02 -9.88
C GLY A 36 -3.23 -16.82 -9.10
N VAL A 37 -3.17 -16.66 -7.78
CA VAL A 37 -2.21 -17.40 -6.95
C VAL A 37 -2.50 -18.90 -6.96
N LEU A 38 -3.77 -19.32 -6.85
CA LEU A 38 -4.12 -20.75 -6.93
C LEU A 38 -3.68 -21.37 -8.26
N THR A 39 -3.81 -20.62 -9.37
CA THR A 39 -3.37 -21.10 -10.69
C THR A 39 -1.85 -21.17 -10.85
N LEU A 40 -1.08 -20.39 -10.09
CA LEU A 40 0.38 -20.46 -10.10
C LEU A 40 0.90 -21.68 -9.34
N ILE A 41 0.26 -22.02 -8.21
CA ILE A 41 0.68 -23.16 -7.38
C ILE A 41 0.26 -24.49 -7.99
N GLN A 42 -0.85 -24.50 -8.73
CA GLN A 42 -1.45 -25.71 -9.24
C GLN A 42 -1.16 -25.84 -10.74
N PRO A 43 -0.09 -26.58 -11.12
CA PRO A 43 0.37 -26.62 -12.51
C PRO A 43 -0.70 -27.18 -13.45
N HIS A 44 -1.58 -28.05 -12.96
CA HIS A 44 -2.62 -28.66 -13.80
C HIS A 44 -3.77 -27.73 -14.20
N LEU A 45 -3.88 -26.52 -13.62
CA LEU A 45 -4.99 -25.61 -13.91
C LEU A 45 -4.85 -24.92 -15.27
N HIS A 46 -3.63 -24.47 -15.60
CA HIS A 46 -3.27 -23.75 -16.84
C HIS A 46 -4.42 -22.90 -17.44
N PRO A 47 -4.89 -21.85 -16.72
CA PRO A 47 -6.03 -21.06 -17.16
C PRO A 47 -5.71 -20.32 -18.47
N THR A 48 -6.56 -20.47 -19.47
CA THR A 48 -6.47 -19.71 -20.73
C THR A 48 -7.71 -18.84 -20.91
N PHE A 49 -7.51 -17.54 -21.07
CA PHE A 49 -8.60 -16.57 -21.25
C PHE A 49 -8.71 -16.16 -22.71
N GLU A 50 -9.90 -16.29 -23.28
CA GLU A 50 -10.26 -15.74 -24.57
C GLU A 50 -11.31 -14.64 -24.38
N TYR A 51 -11.09 -13.47 -24.96
CA TYR A 51 -12.01 -12.35 -24.89
C TYR A 51 -12.59 -12.07 -26.27
N SER A 52 -13.91 -11.93 -26.33
CA SER A 52 -14.61 -11.50 -27.54
C SER A 52 -15.48 -10.29 -27.24
N GLN A 53 -15.40 -9.28 -28.10
CA GLN A 53 -16.23 -8.08 -28.02
C GLN A 53 -17.37 -8.19 -29.03
N ASP A 54 -18.60 -8.23 -28.52
CA ASP A 54 -19.80 -8.24 -29.35
C ASP A 54 -20.23 -6.79 -29.68
N TYR A 55 -20.77 -6.56 -30.89
CA TYR A 55 -21.52 -5.34 -31.22
C TYR A 55 -22.81 -5.33 -30.36
N PRO A 56 -22.85 -4.62 -29.21
CA PRO A 56 -22.59 -3.18 -29.05
C PRO A 56 -21.61 -2.87 -27.89
N GLY A 57 -20.32 -3.15 -28.08
CA GLY A 57 -19.26 -2.82 -27.12
C GLY A 57 -19.29 -3.64 -25.82
N LYS A 58 -19.99 -4.78 -25.80
CA LYS A 58 -20.03 -5.65 -24.63
C LYS A 58 -18.97 -6.74 -24.73
N TRP A 59 -18.31 -7.02 -23.63
CA TRP A 59 -17.26 -8.02 -23.51
C TRP A 59 -17.82 -9.35 -23.03
N THR A 60 -17.37 -10.42 -23.68
CA THR A 60 -17.57 -11.80 -23.26
C THR A 60 -16.20 -12.40 -22.99
N ALA A 61 -16.10 -13.18 -21.92
CA ALA A 61 -14.89 -13.95 -21.61
C ALA A 61 -15.22 -15.43 -21.67
N LYS A 62 -14.32 -16.20 -22.27
CA LYS A 62 -14.25 -17.64 -22.15
C LYS A 62 -12.99 -17.99 -21.39
N LEU A 63 -13.12 -18.89 -20.43
CA LEU A 63 -12.01 -19.41 -19.64
C LEU A 63 -11.95 -20.91 -19.85
N PHE A 64 -10.82 -21.37 -20.33
CA PHE A 64 -10.48 -22.78 -20.38
C PHE A 64 -9.71 -23.10 -19.11
N LEU A 65 -10.28 -23.95 -18.28
CA LEU A 65 -9.69 -24.39 -17.02
C LEU A 65 -9.79 -25.91 -16.97
N TYR A 66 -8.65 -26.61 -16.89
CA TYR A 66 -8.56 -28.05 -17.12
C TYR A 66 -9.12 -28.52 -18.48
N ARG A 67 -10.39 -28.94 -18.48
CA ARG A 67 -11.16 -29.51 -19.61
C ARG A 67 -12.57 -28.91 -19.69
N GLU A 68 -12.83 -27.90 -18.86
CA GLU A 68 -14.11 -27.20 -18.83
C GLU A 68 -13.92 -25.84 -19.48
N THR A 69 -14.89 -25.49 -20.32
CA THR A 69 -14.98 -24.16 -20.87
C THR A 69 -16.08 -23.42 -20.13
N LEU A 70 -15.67 -22.39 -19.40
CA LEU A 70 -16.59 -21.45 -18.77
C LEU A 70 -16.82 -20.30 -19.73
N SER A 71 -18.06 -19.87 -19.83
CA SER A 71 -18.42 -18.68 -20.60
C SER A 71 -19.38 -17.84 -19.77
N ILE A 72 -19.09 -16.56 -19.66
CA ILE A 72 -19.96 -15.62 -18.95
C ILE A 72 -20.74 -14.73 -19.94
N PRO A 73 -21.94 -14.28 -19.54
CA PRO A 73 -22.73 -13.36 -20.36
C PRO A 73 -22.06 -11.99 -20.52
N ARG A 74 -22.56 -11.24 -21.49
CA ARG A 74 -22.06 -9.93 -21.95
C ARG A 74 -21.95 -8.90 -20.82
N LEU A 75 -20.74 -8.47 -20.49
CA LEU A 75 -20.43 -7.42 -19.52
C LEU A 75 -19.93 -6.13 -20.19
N ARG A 76 -19.87 -5.04 -19.43
CA ARG A 76 -19.52 -3.70 -19.96
C ARG A 76 -18.02 -3.52 -20.21
N THR A 77 -17.17 -4.15 -19.42
CA THR A 77 -15.70 -4.02 -19.53
C THR A 77 -15.03 -5.38 -19.56
N GLN A 78 -13.87 -5.46 -20.21
CA GLN A 78 -13.06 -6.68 -20.24
C GLN A 78 -12.65 -7.11 -18.83
N MET A 79 -12.27 -6.16 -17.96
CA MET A 79 -11.91 -6.45 -16.58
C MET A 79 -13.09 -7.03 -15.79
N ALA A 80 -14.30 -6.46 -15.93
CA ALA A 80 -15.49 -7.03 -15.28
C ALA A 80 -15.77 -8.45 -15.78
N ALA A 81 -15.55 -8.71 -17.07
CA ALA A 81 -15.64 -10.04 -17.64
C ALA A 81 -14.63 -11.02 -17.02
N LYS A 82 -13.38 -10.60 -16.87
CA LYS A 82 -12.34 -11.40 -16.20
C LYS A 82 -12.69 -11.69 -14.74
N VAL A 83 -13.13 -10.68 -13.98
CA VAL A 83 -13.51 -10.86 -12.57
C VAL A 83 -14.66 -11.85 -12.43
N GLU A 84 -15.72 -11.70 -13.23
CA GLU A 84 -16.89 -12.55 -13.08
C GLU A 84 -16.60 -14.01 -13.48
N ILE A 85 -15.81 -14.22 -14.54
CA ILE A 85 -15.44 -15.59 -14.93
C ILE A 85 -14.50 -16.24 -13.90
N CYS A 86 -13.56 -15.49 -13.31
CA CYS A 86 -12.74 -15.97 -12.21
C CYS A 86 -13.57 -16.28 -10.96
N ARG A 87 -14.61 -15.49 -10.66
CA ARG A 87 -15.54 -15.76 -9.55
C ARG A 87 -16.30 -17.07 -9.75
N VAL A 88 -16.81 -17.30 -10.96
CA VAL A 88 -17.45 -18.58 -11.31
C VAL A 88 -16.45 -19.72 -11.20
N ALA A 89 -15.24 -19.55 -11.72
CA ALA A 89 -14.18 -20.56 -11.64
C ALA A 89 -13.81 -20.90 -10.19
N LEU A 90 -13.67 -19.89 -9.31
CA LEU A 90 -13.43 -20.12 -7.88
C LEU A 90 -14.57 -20.90 -7.22
N SER A 91 -15.83 -20.63 -7.58
CA SER A 91 -16.96 -21.39 -7.01
C SER A 91 -16.97 -22.85 -7.47
N LEU A 92 -16.50 -23.14 -8.69
CA LEU A 92 -16.28 -24.50 -9.18
C LEU A 92 -15.11 -25.18 -8.46
N LEU A 93 -13.97 -24.50 -8.34
CA LEU A 93 -12.80 -25.02 -7.62
C LEU A 93 -13.11 -25.31 -6.15
N LYS A 94 -13.90 -24.46 -5.50
CA LYS A 94 -14.37 -24.64 -4.12
C LYS A 94 -15.08 -25.98 -3.92
N SER A 95 -15.86 -26.44 -4.90
CA SER A 95 -16.57 -27.72 -4.80
C SER A 95 -15.65 -28.95 -4.89
N ARG A 96 -14.51 -28.82 -5.57
CA ARG A 96 -13.57 -29.94 -5.84
C ARG A 96 -12.38 -29.95 -4.90
N TYR A 97 -11.99 -28.78 -4.41
CA TYR A 97 -10.76 -28.55 -3.66
C TYR A 97 -11.05 -27.70 -2.43
N ALA A 98 -11.95 -28.19 -1.58
CA ALA A 98 -12.35 -27.52 -0.34
C ALA A 98 -11.16 -27.19 0.57
N ASP A 99 -10.17 -28.09 0.62
CA ASP A 99 -9.01 -28.00 1.52
C ASP A 99 -7.89 -27.07 1.01
N TRP A 100 -8.00 -26.52 -0.21
CA TRP A 100 -7.00 -25.58 -0.71
C TRP A 100 -7.00 -24.31 0.14
N ARG A 101 -5.81 -23.88 0.55
CA ARG A 101 -5.64 -22.61 1.27
C ARG A 101 -5.64 -21.46 0.29
N VAL A 102 -6.25 -20.36 0.68
CA VAL A 102 -6.26 -19.12 -0.09
C VAL A 102 -5.28 -18.14 0.55
N PRO A 103 -4.46 -17.44 -0.26
CA PRO A 103 -3.51 -16.48 0.29
C PRO A 103 -4.21 -15.30 0.96
N ASP A 104 -3.56 -14.74 1.98
CA ASP A 104 -3.98 -13.49 2.59
C ASP A 104 -3.61 -12.29 1.69
N GLU A 105 -4.37 -11.20 1.76
CA GLU A 105 -3.99 -9.97 1.07
C GLU A 105 -2.77 -9.31 1.73
N PRO A 106 -1.97 -8.54 0.99
CA PRO A 106 -0.88 -7.77 1.57
C PRO A 106 -1.42 -6.82 2.65
N ASN A 107 -0.96 -7.01 3.89
CA ASN A 107 -1.38 -6.23 5.04
C ASN A 107 -0.18 -5.97 5.97
N LEU A 108 -0.43 -5.37 7.14
CA LEU A 108 0.61 -5.05 8.11
C LEU A 108 1.11 -6.27 8.91
N ALA A 109 0.40 -7.40 8.86
CA ALA A 109 0.81 -8.66 9.47
C ALA A 109 1.96 -9.29 8.65
N LEU A 110 2.66 -10.25 9.26
CA LEU A 110 3.67 -10.99 8.52
C LEU A 110 3.01 -11.94 7.52
N THR A 111 3.55 -11.95 6.31
CA THR A 111 3.18 -12.93 5.29
C THR A 111 3.47 -14.33 5.81
N THR A 112 2.55 -15.25 5.54
CA THR A 112 2.70 -16.65 5.89
C THR A 112 3.90 -17.25 5.15
N PRO A 113 4.84 -17.90 5.86
CA PRO A 113 6.04 -18.47 5.24
C PRO A 113 5.75 -19.70 4.39
N GLU A 114 4.51 -20.23 4.45
CA GLU A 114 4.05 -21.33 3.59
C GLU A 114 4.03 -20.95 2.10
N TRP A 115 3.91 -19.66 1.80
CA TRP A 115 3.83 -19.15 0.44
C TRP A 115 5.20 -18.60 0.04
N LEU A 116 5.84 -19.28 -0.91
CA LEU A 116 7.14 -18.90 -1.47
C LEU A 116 6.96 -17.73 -2.44
N TRP A 117 6.69 -16.53 -1.90
CA TRP A 117 6.27 -15.35 -2.66
C TRP A 117 7.29 -14.93 -3.73
N VAL A 118 8.57 -14.99 -3.40
CA VAL A 118 9.65 -14.69 -4.35
C VAL A 118 9.63 -15.64 -5.54
N GLU A 119 9.54 -16.96 -5.30
CA GLU A 119 9.51 -17.98 -6.35
C GLU A 119 8.24 -17.86 -7.21
N MET A 120 7.09 -17.61 -6.58
CA MET A 120 5.83 -17.42 -7.31
C MET A 120 5.87 -16.18 -8.21
N LEU A 121 6.51 -15.09 -7.76
CA LEU A 121 6.68 -13.90 -8.58
C LEU A 121 7.61 -14.16 -9.77
N GLU A 122 8.69 -14.89 -9.57
CA GLU A 122 9.60 -15.30 -10.64
C GLU A 122 8.91 -16.20 -11.68
N GLU A 123 8.12 -17.17 -11.23
CA GLU A 123 7.33 -18.04 -12.11
C GLU A 123 6.25 -17.27 -12.86
N TYR A 124 5.55 -16.36 -12.18
CA TYR A 124 4.59 -15.49 -12.84
C TYR A 124 5.27 -14.62 -13.92
N ALA A 125 6.42 -14.01 -13.61
CA ALA A 125 7.16 -13.20 -14.56
C ALA A 125 7.62 -14.03 -15.77
N ARG A 126 8.15 -15.23 -15.54
CA ARG A 126 8.57 -16.19 -16.58
C ARG A 126 7.41 -16.59 -17.47
N SER A 127 6.30 -17.04 -16.88
CA SER A 127 5.09 -17.49 -17.58
C SER A 127 4.45 -16.37 -18.42
N ASN A 128 4.52 -15.12 -17.97
CA ASN A 128 3.96 -13.96 -18.67
C ASN A 128 4.97 -13.21 -19.55
N LYS A 129 6.19 -13.75 -19.74
CA LYS A 129 7.28 -13.12 -20.53
C LYS A 129 7.64 -11.70 -20.05
N LEU A 130 7.51 -11.46 -18.75
CA LEU A 130 7.93 -10.22 -18.09
C LEU A 130 9.43 -10.30 -17.75
N PRO A 131 10.10 -9.14 -17.58
CA PRO A 131 11.48 -9.14 -17.09
C PRO A 131 11.55 -9.78 -15.70
N ALA A 132 12.69 -10.43 -15.40
CA ALA A 132 12.92 -11.05 -14.12
C ALA A 132 12.79 -10.01 -12.96
N PRO A 133 12.20 -10.41 -11.82
CA PRO A 133 12.05 -9.51 -10.68
C PRO A 133 13.40 -9.03 -10.17
N VAL A 134 13.54 -7.72 -10.00
CA VAL A 134 14.72 -7.09 -9.43
C VAL A 134 14.43 -6.72 -7.99
N PHE A 135 15.21 -7.27 -7.07
CA PHE A 135 15.11 -7.01 -5.64
C PHE A 135 16.18 -6.02 -5.19
N THR A 136 15.77 -4.80 -4.85
CA THR A 136 16.68 -3.77 -4.34
C THR A 136 16.59 -3.72 -2.82
N LYS A 137 17.74 -3.98 -2.17
CA LYS A 137 17.85 -4.03 -0.70
C LYS A 137 18.10 -2.65 -0.11
N TYR A 138 17.38 -2.34 0.97
CA TYR A 138 17.56 -1.14 1.77
C TYR A 138 17.69 -1.50 3.26
N ILE A 139 18.68 -0.91 3.91
CA ILE A 139 18.96 -1.14 5.35
C ILE A 139 18.30 -0.01 6.14
N HIS A 140 17.39 -0.36 7.04
CA HIS A 140 16.74 0.58 7.95
C HIS A 140 17.31 0.43 9.36
N LYS A 141 17.21 1.48 10.20
CA LYS A 141 17.73 1.46 11.58
C LYS A 141 17.15 0.30 12.43
N TYR A 142 15.95 -0.15 12.09
CA TYR A 142 15.20 -1.17 12.84
C TYR A 142 15.03 -2.49 12.09
N GLY A 143 15.70 -2.68 10.94
CA GLY A 143 15.57 -3.91 10.16
C GLY A 143 15.82 -3.71 8.66
N TYR A 144 15.18 -4.54 7.85
CA TYR A 144 15.37 -4.60 6.41
C TYR A 144 14.15 -4.11 5.66
N ARG A 145 14.36 -3.56 4.47
CA ARG A 145 13.30 -3.19 3.54
C ARG A 145 13.73 -3.56 2.13
N TYR A 146 12.83 -4.13 1.36
CA TYR A 146 13.06 -4.48 -0.04
C TYR A 146 12.07 -3.76 -0.92
N GLU A 147 12.56 -3.35 -2.10
CA GLU A 147 11.76 -2.91 -3.22
C GLU A 147 11.86 -3.98 -4.31
N THR A 148 10.73 -4.39 -4.86
CA THR A 148 10.67 -5.41 -5.90
C THR A 148 10.10 -4.78 -7.16
N GLY A 149 10.92 -4.74 -8.22
CA GLY A 149 10.56 -4.23 -9.54
C GLY A 149 10.35 -5.35 -10.56
N VAL A 150 9.21 -5.36 -11.24
CA VAL A 150 8.88 -6.23 -12.38
C VAL A 150 8.29 -5.38 -13.50
N GLY A 151 9.10 -5.10 -14.52
CA GLY A 151 8.69 -4.28 -15.65
C GLY A 151 8.41 -2.83 -15.22
N THR A 152 7.17 -2.39 -15.38
CA THR A 152 6.72 -1.04 -14.98
C THR A 152 6.27 -0.95 -13.52
N VAL A 153 6.11 -2.09 -12.83
CA VAL A 153 5.61 -2.14 -11.46
C VAL A 153 6.80 -2.24 -10.50
N ALA A 154 6.93 -1.28 -9.59
CA ALA A 154 7.92 -1.31 -8.50
C ALA A 154 7.23 -1.05 -7.18
N CYS A 155 7.35 -1.98 -6.23
CA CYS A 155 6.61 -1.92 -4.98
C CYS A 155 7.45 -2.33 -3.78
N TRP A 156 7.04 -1.81 -2.63
CA TRP A 156 7.61 -2.11 -1.34
C TRP A 156 6.64 -3.02 -0.58
N GLY A 157 7.16 -3.83 0.34
CA GLY A 157 6.28 -4.46 1.33
C GLY A 157 5.48 -3.42 2.12
N VAL A 158 4.30 -3.81 2.61
CA VAL A 158 3.35 -2.91 3.32
C VAL A 158 3.99 -2.28 4.57
N ARG A 159 4.79 -3.04 5.32
CA ARG A 159 5.52 -2.52 6.48
C ARG A 159 6.76 -1.74 6.05
N LYS A 160 7.09 -0.72 6.85
CA LYS A 160 8.27 0.12 6.63
C LYS A 160 9.59 -0.66 6.79
N PHE A 161 9.63 -1.67 7.65
CA PHE A 161 10.78 -2.54 7.86
C PHE A 161 10.33 -3.91 8.38
N TYR A 162 11.19 -4.92 8.21
CA TYR A 162 11.03 -6.29 8.69
C TYR A 162 12.29 -6.73 9.41
N ASP A 163 12.17 -7.71 10.29
CA ASP A 163 13.28 -8.14 11.17
C ASP A 163 14.33 -8.95 10.40
N THR A 164 13.93 -9.65 9.35
CA THR A 164 14.82 -10.46 8.50
C THR A 164 14.73 -10.06 7.03
N GLU A 165 15.81 -10.32 6.28
CA GLU A 165 15.88 -10.04 4.84
C GLU A 165 14.86 -10.88 4.06
N ALA A 166 14.69 -12.16 4.41
CA ALA A 166 13.72 -13.05 3.79
C ALA A 166 12.29 -12.51 3.92
N GLN A 167 11.87 -12.10 5.13
CA GLN A 167 10.55 -11.51 5.34
C GLN A 167 10.35 -10.22 4.55
N ALA A 168 11.37 -9.38 4.45
CA ALA A 168 11.29 -8.14 3.67
C ALA A 168 11.13 -8.43 2.16
N ALA A 169 11.88 -9.40 1.65
CA ALA A 169 11.81 -9.82 0.25
C ALA A 169 10.45 -10.48 -0.07
N ASP A 170 9.97 -11.39 0.78
CA ASP A 170 8.67 -12.04 0.62
C ASP A 170 7.52 -11.03 0.67
N ALA A 171 7.54 -10.08 1.59
CA ALA A 171 6.48 -9.09 1.68
C ALA A 171 6.48 -8.12 0.48
N ALA A 172 7.67 -7.77 -0.05
CA ALA A 172 7.76 -6.97 -1.26
C ALA A 172 7.29 -7.76 -2.50
N ALA A 173 7.69 -9.04 -2.63
CA ALA A 173 7.24 -9.92 -3.69
C ALA A 173 5.72 -10.14 -3.65
N HIS A 174 5.16 -10.36 -2.47
CA HIS A 174 3.72 -10.51 -2.24
C HIS A 174 2.95 -9.26 -2.71
N GLN A 175 3.41 -8.06 -2.33
CA GLN A 175 2.79 -6.82 -2.76
C GLN A 175 2.85 -6.63 -4.29
N THR A 176 4.01 -6.88 -4.89
CA THR A 176 4.20 -6.76 -6.34
C THR A 176 3.32 -7.75 -7.10
N LEU A 177 3.26 -9.00 -6.65
CA LEU A 177 2.41 -10.04 -7.25
C LEU A 177 0.91 -9.69 -7.14
N TYR A 178 0.48 -9.18 -5.99
CA TYR A 178 -0.90 -8.73 -5.79
C TYR A 178 -1.29 -7.65 -6.81
N LEU A 179 -0.44 -6.66 -7.03
CA LEU A 179 -0.70 -5.59 -7.99
C LEU A 179 -0.72 -6.10 -9.44
N LEU A 180 0.26 -6.92 -9.83
CA LEU A 180 0.30 -7.53 -11.17
C LEU A 180 -0.97 -8.35 -11.48
N LEU A 181 -1.47 -9.11 -10.51
CA LEU A 181 -2.65 -9.96 -10.68
C LEU A 181 -3.96 -9.16 -10.68
N THR A 182 -4.04 -8.08 -9.88
CA THR A 182 -5.29 -7.33 -9.68
C THR A 182 -5.48 -6.15 -10.62
N GLU A 183 -4.39 -5.48 -11.03
CA GLU A 183 -4.45 -4.30 -11.90
C GLU A 183 -4.38 -4.66 -13.38
N GLY A 184 -4.06 -5.92 -13.70
CA GLY A 184 -4.14 -6.47 -15.05
C GLY A 184 -2.98 -6.03 -15.95
N SER A 185 -2.28 -7.00 -16.53
CA SER A 185 -1.20 -6.75 -17.50
C SER A 185 -1.67 -5.93 -18.71
N SER A 186 -2.92 -6.08 -19.15
CA SER A 186 -3.49 -5.34 -20.28
C SER A 186 -3.65 -3.84 -20.01
N ASP A 187 -4.02 -3.46 -18.79
CA ASP A 187 -4.14 -2.05 -18.43
C ASP A 187 -2.76 -1.42 -18.20
N LEU A 188 -1.74 -2.21 -17.83
CA LEU A 188 -0.35 -1.71 -17.73
C LEU A 188 0.29 -1.40 -19.10
N PHE A 189 -0.14 -2.07 -20.18
CA PHE A 189 0.26 -1.71 -21.55
C PHE A 189 -0.66 -0.63 -22.18
N SER A 190 -1.95 -0.59 -21.80
CA SER A 190 -2.88 0.44 -22.27
C SER A 190 -2.78 1.77 -21.51
N LEU A 191 -2.27 1.81 -20.28
CA LEU A 191 -1.96 3.05 -19.56
C LEU A 191 -0.67 3.73 -20.08
N SER A 192 0.12 3.05 -20.91
CA SER A 192 1.17 3.68 -21.73
C SER A 192 0.63 4.23 -23.06
N SER A 193 -0.63 3.98 -23.41
CA SER A 193 -1.24 4.41 -24.69
C SER A 193 -2.57 5.15 -24.53
N ALA A 194 -2.99 5.44 -23.29
CA ALA A 194 -4.15 6.28 -22.97
C ALA A 194 -3.72 7.66 -22.45
N SER A 195 -2.70 8.24 -23.07
CA SER A 195 -2.58 9.69 -23.23
C SER A 195 -1.79 10.00 -24.50
N GLU A 196 -2.30 9.58 -25.66
CA GLU A 196 -1.95 10.22 -26.93
C GLU A 196 -2.94 9.77 -28.01
N GLU A 197 -3.73 10.71 -28.49
CA GLU A 197 -4.49 10.55 -29.71
C GLU A 197 -3.52 10.35 -30.88
N GLY A 198 -3.67 9.21 -31.55
CA GLY A 198 -3.48 9.03 -32.98
C GLY A 198 -2.04 9.08 -33.48
N ILE A 199 -1.52 7.91 -33.88
CA ILE A 199 -0.93 7.71 -35.21
C ILE A 199 -1.08 6.22 -35.55
N THR A 200 -1.88 5.95 -36.58
CA THR A 200 -2.05 4.64 -37.20
C THR A 200 -0.80 4.29 -37.99
N ILE A 201 -0.08 3.22 -37.62
CA ILE A 201 0.91 2.59 -38.51
C ILE A 201 0.53 1.13 -38.71
N LYS A 202 0.18 0.83 -39.96
CA LYS A 202 -0.16 -0.49 -40.47
C LYS A 202 1.03 -1.43 -40.27
N GLN A 203 0.83 -2.53 -39.55
CA GLN A 203 1.74 -3.68 -39.60
C GLN A 203 1.36 -4.52 -40.83
N SER A 204 2.23 -4.50 -41.84
CA SER A 204 2.30 -5.52 -42.87
C SER A 204 3.08 -6.72 -42.34
N SER A 205 2.56 -7.89 -42.67
CA SER A 205 3.08 -9.23 -42.45
C SER A 205 4.41 -9.51 -43.15
N GLU A 206 4.96 -10.70 -42.84
CA GLU A 206 6.13 -11.39 -43.41
C GLU A 206 7.43 -11.09 -42.64
N ASP A 207 8.27 -12.04 -42.24
CA ASP A 207 8.37 -13.44 -42.62
C ASP A 207 9.14 -14.23 -41.55
N ALA A 208 8.95 -15.54 -41.54
CA ALA A 208 9.64 -16.48 -40.67
C ALA A 208 11.14 -16.58 -41.01
N THR A 209 11.98 -16.83 -40.00
CA THR A 209 13.06 -17.84 -40.11
C THR A 209 13.70 -18.13 -38.75
N SER A 210 13.88 -19.43 -38.54
CA SER A 210 14.56 -20.17 -37.48
C SER A 210 16.07 -19.99 -37.48
N ILE A 211 16.73 -19.79 -36.32
CA ILE A 211 18.13 -20.22 -36.09
C ILE A 211 18.35 -20.62 -34.61
N GLU A 212 18.52 -21.93 -34.44
CA GLU A 212 19.43 -22.73 -33.59
C GLU A 212 19.72 -22.42 -32.10
N GLU A 213 19.40 -23.45 -31.30
CA GLU A 213 20.01 -23.83 -30.02
C GLU A 213 21.49 -24.22 -30.16
N LYS A 214 22.30 -23.83 -29.16
CA LYS A 214 23.56 -24.42 -28.61
C LYS A 214 24.07 -23.41 -27.57
N ASP A 215 24.69 -23.72 -26.44
CA ASP A 215 25.28 -24.95 -25.95
C ASP A 215 25.36 -24.90 -24.41
N ILE A 216 25.51 -26.10 -23.87
CA ILE A 216 25.67 -26.52 -22.48
C ILE A 216 26.92 -25.91 -21.80
N VAL A 217 26.79 -25.41 -20.56
CA VAL A 217 27.87 -25.52 -19.56
C VAL A 217 27.30 -25.92 -18.20
N LYS A 218 27.58 -27.17 -17.83
CA LYS A 218 27.49 -27.75 -16.49
C LYS A 218 28.45 -27.06 -15.52
N ARG A 219 28.05 -26.90 -14.26
CA ARG A 219 28.99 -26.98 -13.13
C ARG A 219 28.35 -27.75 -11.97
N ASP A 220 29.02 -28.84 -11.64
CA ASP A 220 28.78 -29.72 -10.51
C ASP A 220 29.33 -29.12 -9.20
N ASN A 221 28.65 -29.51 -8.11
CA ASN A 221 29.12 -29.96 -6.79
C ASN A 221 30.20 -29.22 -5.99
N ASP A 222 29.85 -28.91 -4.73
CA ASP A 222 30.54 -29.30 -3.47
C ASP A 222 29.64 -28.83 -2.30
N VAL A 223 29.00 -29.65 -1.45
CA VAL A 223 29.45 -30.63 -0.42
C VAL A 223 30.24 -30.02 0.75
N CYS A 224 29.81 -30.39 1.97
CA CYS A 224 30.36 -30.20 3.32
C CYS A 224 29.75 -29.02 4.11
N ASN A 225 29.37 -29.10 5.39
CA ASN A 225 29.33 -30.17 6.38
C ASN A 225 28.50 -29.69 7.59
N ASP A 226 27.93 -30.66 8.31
CA ASP A 226 27.37 -30.56 9.66
C ASP A 226 28.28 -29.85 10.66
N VAL A 227 27.69 -28.99 11.51
CA VAL A 227 28.13 -28.85 12.91
C VAL A 227 26.90 -28.61 13.79
N ASN A 228 26.62 -29.63 14.60
CA ASN A 228 25.69 -29.68 15.71
C ASN A 228 26.42 -29.18 16.97
N VAL A 229 25.95 -28.11 17.64
CA VAL A 229 26.37 -27.78 19.01
C VAL A 229 25.15 -27.40 19.84
N ASP A 230 24.81 -28.37 20.68
CA ASP A 230 23.95 -28.32 21.84
C ASP A 230 24.54 -27.37 22.89
N THR A 231 23.78 -26.39 23.40
CA THR A 231 24.13 -25.72 24.66
C THR A 231 22.88 -25.26 25.40
N ARG A 232 22.40 -26.16 26.27
CA ARG A 232 21.53 -25.87 27.42
C ARG A 232 22.23 -24.88 28.36
N GLN A 233 21.58 -23.78 28.71
CA GLN A 233 21.86 -23.07 29.96
C GLN A 233 20.57 -22.80 30.74
N ASN A 234 20.66 -23.25 32.00
CA ASN A 234 19.63 -23.28 33.01
C ASN A 234 19.36 -21.89 33.60
N PHE A 235 18.07 -21.60 33.83
CA PHE A 235 17.61 -20.50 34.69
C PHE A 235 17.69 -20.90 36.17
N PRO A 236 18.16 -20.03 37.08
CA PRO A 236 17.98 -20.24 38.51
C PRO A 236 16.64 -19.68 39.01
N HIS A 237 15.97 -20.52 39.79
CA HIS A 237 14.72 -20.27 40.51
C HIS A 237 14.83 -19.15 41.56
N ALA A 238 13.77 -18.35 41.66
CA ALA A 238 13.56 -17.36 42.71
C ALA A 238 13.07 -18.01 44.02
N ASN A 239 13.64 -17.56 45.13
CA ASN A 239 13.39 -18.03 46.49
C ASN A 239 12.11 -17.43 47.12
N GLN A 240 11.56 -18.22 48.04
CA GLN A 240 10.39 -17.97 48.89
C GLN A 240 10.51 -16.76 49.84
N PRO A 241 9.37 -16.24 50.36
CA PRO A 241 9.33 -15.16 51.33
C PRO A 241 9.38 -15.67 52.79
N THR A 242 10.22 -15.05 53.60
CA THR A 242 10.26 -15.24 55.06
C THR A 242 9.31 -14.30 55.80
N SER A 243 8.52 -14.90 56.68
CA SER A 243 7.70 -14.31 57.73
C SER A 243 8.50 -13.56 58.81
N ARG A 244 7.92 -12.50 59.39
CA ARG A 244 7.71 -12.27 60.85
C ARG A 244 7.61 -10.78 61.17
N GLY A 245 6.63 -10.42 62.02
CA GLY A 245 6.59 -9.11 62.69
C GLY A 245 5.23 -8.78 63.28
N SER A 246 4.93 -9.31 64.46
CA SER A 246 3.72 -9.06 65.25
C SER A 246 3.91 -7.93 66.28
N ARG A 247 2.88 -7.08 66.47
CA ARG A 247 2.41 -6.48 67.75
C ARG A 247 1.24 -5.52 67.44
N ALA A 248 0.00 -5.84 67.86
CA ALA A 248 -0.67 -5.42 69.11
C ALA A 248 -0.87 -3.88 69.15
N GLU A 249 -2.06 -3.29 69.25
CA GLU A 249 -3.08 -3.45 70.31
C GLU A 249 -4.49 -2.94 69.89
N SER A 250 -5.49 -3.57 70.52
CA SER A 250 -6.86 -3.17 70.89
C SER A 250 -7.51 -1.88 70.35
N PHE A 251 -8.76 -2.00 69.88
CA PHE A 251 -9.99 -1.64 70.65
C PHE A 251 -11.23 -1.83 69.74
N CYS A 252 -12.20 -2.63 70.18
CA CYS A 252 -13.56 -2.62 69.64
C CYS A 252 -14.43 -1.70 70.49
N PRO A 253 -15.45 -1.06 69.88
CA PRO A 253 -16.78 -1.35 70.35
C PRO A 253 -17.78 -1.63 69.21
N GLU A 254 -18.67 -2.58 69.48
CA GLU A 254 -19.89 -2.82 68.72
C GLU A 254 -20.86 -1.64 68.88
N SER A 255 -21.45 -1.17 67.78
CA SER A 255 -22.90 -0.87 67.75
C SER A 255 -23.41 -0.65 66.33
N MET A 256 -24.29 -1.56 65.91
CA MET A 256 -25.60 -1.25 65.31
C MET A 256 -25.65 -0.41 64.00
N GLY A 257 -25.82 -1.14 62.91
CA GLY A 257 -26.89 -0.89 61.93
C GLY A 257 -26.82 0.40 61.12
N LYS A 258 -26.36 0.29 59.87
CA LYS A 258 -26.91 1.03 58.71
C LYS A 258 -26.42 0.44 57.39
N LYS A 259 -27.39 0.33 56.48
CA LYS A 259 -27.35 -0.16 55.09
C LYS A 259 -26.01 0.08 54.40
N ARG A 260 -25.31 -0.99 53.99
CA ARG A 260 -24.22 -0.87 53.03
C ARG A 260 -24.82 -0.64 51.65
N LEU A 261 -24.82 0.63 51.28
CA LEU A 261 -24.86 1.09 49.90
C LEU A 261 -23.78 0.35 49.10
N HIS A 262 -24.18 -0.02 47.88
CA HIS A 262 -23.37 -0.48 46.76
C HIS A 262 -21.89 -0.08 46.87
N ASP A 263 -20.99 -1.07 46.86
CA ASP A 263 -19.56 -0.87 46.66
C ASP A 263 -19.38 -0.11 45.33
N PHE A 264 -19.22 1.20 45.41
CA PHE A 264 -18.61 1.98 44.35
C PHE A 264 -17.11 1.95 44.63
N MET A 265 -16.35 1.38 43.70
CA MET A 265 -14.89 1.41 43.76
C MET A 265 -14.44 2.85 44.02
N SER A 266 -13.77 3.08 45.15
CA SER A 266 -13.30 4.37 45.64
C SER A 266 -12.33 5.11 44.69
N ASN A 267 -11.92 4.44 43.62
CA ASN A 267 -10.98 4.95 42.62
C ASN A 267 -11.65 5.83 41.55
N LEU A 268 -12.98 5.97 41.58
CA LEU A 268 -13.76 6.80 40.65
C LEU A 268 -14.44 8.01 41.32
N VAL A 269 -14.10 8.34 42.57
CA VAL A 269 -14.60 9.56 43.20
C VAL A 269 -13.83 10.76 42.62
N PRO A 270 -14.50 11.71 41.92
CA PRO A 270 -13.83 12.89 41.42
C PRO A 270 -13.19 13.65 42.58
N VAL A 271 -11.92 13.99 42.46
CA VAL A 271 -11.19 14.75 43.48
C VAL A 271 -11.82 16.15 43.54
N SER A 272 -12.68 16.38 44.54
CA SER A 272 -13.37 17.65 44.77
C SER A 272 -12.44 18.79 45.17
N ASN A 273 -11.18 18.47 45.49
CA ASN A 273 -10.13 19.41 45.88
C ASN A 273 -8.93 19.31 44.93
N ALA A 274 -9.14 19.57 43.63
CA ALA A 274 -8.03 19.69 42.69
C ALA A 274 -7.18 20.91 43.10
N ARG A 275 -5.99 20.67 43.69
CA ARG A 275 -5.01 21.71 44.04
C ARG A 275 -4.26 22.29 42.83
N ILE A 276 -4.61 21.85 41.62
CA ILE A 276 -4.02 22.33 40.37
C ILE A 276 -4.85 23.52 39.92
N SER A 277 -4.28 24.71 39.98
CA SER A 277 -4.89 25.92 39.43
C SER A 277 -5.27 25.66 37.98
N THR A 278 -6.55 25.85 37.64
CA THR A 278 -7.01 25.84 36.25
C THR A 278 -6.29 26.97 35.53
N VAL A 279 -5.26 26.62 34.77
CA VAL A 279 -4.57 27.55 33.87
C VAL A 279 -5.62 28.00 32.87
N SER A 280 -5.96 29.29 32.91
CA SER A 280 -6.81 29.90 31.89
C SER A 280 -6.06 29.78 30.57
N VAL A 281 -6.46 28.81 29.74
CA VAL A 281 -5.97 28.68 28.37
C VAL A 281 -6.33 29.99 27.67
N GLY A 282 -5.31 30.81 27.38
CA GLY A 282 -5.50 32.00 26.57
C GLY A 282 -6.16 31.62 25.26
N LYS A 283 -6.99 32.50 24.69
CA LYS A 283 -7.57 32.27 23.36
C LYS A 283 -6.45 31.95 22.39
N GLU A 284 -6.43 30.71 21.93
CA GLU A 284 -5.48 30.26 20.91
C GLU A 284 -5.68 31.14 19.67
N PRO A 285 -4.59 31.63 19.05
CA PRO A 285 -4.71 32.46 17.86
C PRO A 285 -5.46 31.69 16.77
N GLU A 286 -6.33 32.38 16.04
CA GLU A 286 -7.05 31.79 14.91
C GLU A 286 -6.07 31.10 13.97
N GLN A 287 -6.27 29.80 13.77
CA GLN A 287 -5.41 28.94 12.96
C GLN A 287 -5.51 29.40 11.50
N LYS A 288 -4.52 30.16 11.04
CA LYS A 288 -4.42 30.62 9.65
C LYS A 288 -3.97 29.44 8.79
N SER A 289 -4.65 29.25 7.66
CA SER A 289 -4.29 28.23 6.68
C SER A 289 -2.86 28.42 6.20
N LYS A 290 -2.10 27.33 6.09
CA LYS A 290 -0.69 27.32 5.69
C LYS A 290 -0.46 27.99 4.34
N TRP A 291 -1.37 27.77 3.38
CA TRP A 291 -1.22 28.23 2.00
C TRP A 291 -1.93 29.55 1.71
N GLY A 292 -2.88 29.97 2.56
CA GLY A 292 -3.65 31.21 2.38
C GLY A 292 -4.51 31.27 1.09
N VAL A 293 -4.49 30.22 0.26
CA VAL A 293 -5.06 30.16 -1.09
C VAL A 293 -5.82 28.85 -1.25
N THR A 294 -6.93 28.87 -1.99
CA THR A 294 -7.74 27.66 -2.25
C THR A 294 -7.35 26.97 -3.56
N VAL A 295 -7.61 25.67 -3.67
CA VAL A 295 -7.35 24.89 -4.91
C VAL A 295 -8.09 25.49 -6.12
N ASN A 296 -9.30 26.01 -5.93
CA ASN A 296 -10.07 26.63 -7.01
C ASN A 296 -9.43 27.93 -7.51
N GLU A 297 -8.78 28.67 -6.62
CA GLU A 297 -8.05 29.89 -6.96
C GLU A 297 -6.81 29.56 -7.79
N LEU A 298 -6.03 28.55 -7.38
CA LEU A 298 -4.91 28.02 -8.17
C LEU A 298 -5.34 27.54 -9.56
N LEU A 299 -6.45 26.82 -9.65
CA LEU A 299 -6.99 26.36 -10.93
C LEU A 299 -7.49 27.53 -11.79
N SER A 300 -8.07 28.56 -11.19
CA SER A 300 -8.56 29.73 -11.93
C SER A 300 -7.42 30.54 -12.55
N GLU A 301 -6.32 30.72 -11.81
CA GLU A 301 -5.12 31.43 -12.26
C GLU A 301 -4.33 30.66 -13.33
N THR A 302 -4.34 29.32 -13.28
CA THR A 302 -3.60 28.46 -14.22
C THR A 302 -4.36 28.09 -15.49
N ARG A 303 -5.69 28.30 -15.53
CA ARG A 303 -6.54 27.93 -16.66
C ARG A 303 -6.26 28.72 -17.94
N SER A 304 -5.74 29.94 -17.81
CA SER A 304 -5.43 30.83 -18.94
C SER A 304 -4.11 30.49 -19.64
N LEU A 305 -3.27 29.66 -19.02
CA LEU A 305 -1.94 29.31 -19.51
C LEU A 305 -1.98 28.02 -20.32
N ASN A 306 -1.25 27.99 -21.44
CA ASN A 306 -1.24 26.83 -22.34
C ASN A 306 -0.08 25.87 -22.02
N ALA A 307 1.09 26.38 -21.63
CA ALA A 307 2.26 25.57 -21.30
C ALA A 307 2.26 25.14 -19.82
N TRP A 308 2.67 23.90 -19.54
CA TRP A 308 2.78 23.37 -18.18
C TRP A 308 3.90 24.05 -17.40
N SER A 309 5.00 24.40 -18.05
CA SER A 309 6.07 25.17 -17.42
C SER A 309 5.59 26.53 -16.88
N GLU A 310 4.73 27.23 -17.62
CA GLU A 310 4.11 28.48 -17.17
C GLU A 310 3.17 28.26 -15.99
N LYS A 311 2.33 27.20 -16.05
CA LYS A 311 1.42 26.85 -14.95
C LYS A 311 2.17 26.54 -13.65
N VAL A 312 3.25 25.77 -13.72
CA VAL A 312 4.08 25.47 -12.55
C VAL A 312 4.71 26.74 -11.99
N ASN A 313 5.27 27.61 -12.85
CA ASN A 313 5.84 28.88 -12.39
C ASN A 313 4.79 29.76 -11.71
N LYS A 314 3.56 29.81 -12.25
CA LYS A 314 2.47 30.59 -11.65
C LYS A 314 2.03 30.04 -10.30
N ILE A 315 1.89 28.71 -10.18
CA ILE A 315 1.59 28.07 -8.88
C ILE A 315 2.72 28.34 -7.88
N CYS A 316 3.98 28.20 -8.30
CA CYS A 316 5.12 28.46 -7.44
C CYS A 316 5.18 29.93 -6.97
N GLU A 317 4.81 30.88 -7.83
CA GLU A 317 4.69 32.30 -7.47
C GLU A 317 3.62 32.50 -6.37
N ILE A 318 2.44 31.91 -6.54
CA ILE A 318 1.32 32.01 -5.60
C ILE A 318 1.65 31.33 -4.26
N LEU A 319 2.34 30.19 -4.29
CA LEU A 319 2.73 29.43 -3.10
C LEU A 319 4.07 29.90 -2.49
N HIS A 320 4.71 30.91 -3.08
CA HIS A 320 6.04 31.40 -2.68
C HIS A 320 7.13 30.32 -2.65
N LEU A 321 7.16 29.45 -3.65
CA LEU A 321 8.11 28.36 -3.82
C LEU A 321 9.11 28.66 -4.95
N THR A 322 10.36 28.24 -4.81
CA THR A 322 11.37 28.29 -5.88
C THR A 322 11.67 26.89 -6.43
N PRO A 323 11.25 26.59 -7.68
CA PRO A 323 11.53 25.30 -8.30
C PRO A 323 12.95 25.26 -8.87
N LYS A 324 13.70 24.20 -8.55
CA LYS A 324 15.01 23.90 -9.16
C LYS A 324 14.92 22.66 -10.05
N PHE A 325 14.94 22.88 -11.35
CA PHE A 325 14.95 21.82 -12.37
C PHE A 325 16.36 21.23 -12.50
N THR A 326 16.44 19.90 -12.49
CA THR A 326 17.68 19.16 -12.76
C THR A 326 17.44 18.25 -13.96
N LEU A 327 18.34 18.31 -14.95
CA LEU A 327 18.27 17.56 -16.19
C LEU A 327 19.53 16.71 -16.34
N ASP A 328 19.35 15.41 -16.43
CA ASP A 328 20.39 14.45 -16.76
C ASP A 328 20.14 13.90 -18.16
N SER A 329 21.11 14.07 -19.06
CA SER A 329 21.08 13.48 -20.39
C SER A 329 22.10 12.33 -20.46
N SER A 330 21.62 11.13 -20.79
CA SER A 330 22.46 9.96 -20.97
C SER A 330 22.51 9.56 -22.45
N PRO A 331 23.70 9.42 -23.06
CA PRO A 331 23.80 8.92 -24.43
C PRO A 331 23.47 7.42 -24.45
N ILE A 332 22.55 7.01 -25.31
CA ILE A 332 22.26 5.59 -25.52
C ILE A 332 23.07 5.12 -26.72
N HIS A 333 23.99 4.19 -26.47
CA HIS A 333 24.71 3.50 -27.54
C HIS A 333 23.80 2.43 -28.14
N LEU A 334 23.10 2.77 -29.23
CA LEU A 334 22.45 1.76 -30.06
C LEU A 334 23.49 1.08 -30.96
N PRO A 335 23.46 -0.26 -31.09
CA PRO A 335 24.28 -0.95 -32.07
C PRO A 335 23.69 -0.70 -33.47
N THR A 336 24.49 -0.05 -34.32
CA THR A 336 24.33 0.07 -35.78
C THR A 336 23.56 1.31 -36.30
N SER A 337 24.33 2.16 -37.01
CA SER A 337 24.02 3.22 -38.00
C SER A 337 22.91 4.27 -37.79
N CYS A 338 22.18 4.32 -36.68
CA CYS A 338 21.23 5.41 -36.42
C CYS A 338 21.83 6.50 -35.52
N LYS A 339 21.52 7.78 -35.80
CA LYS A 339 21.97 8.96 -35.05
C LYS A 339 21.79 8.74 -33.54
N ALA A 340 22.79 9.11 -32.74
CA ALA A 340 22.76 8.95 -31.28
C ALA A 340 21.48 9.52 -30.69
N VAL A 341 20.59 8.65 -30.20
CA VAL A 341 19.38 9.04 -29.49
C VAL A 341 19.78 9.36 -28.04
N LYS A 342 19.47 10.57 -27.59
CA LYS A 342 19.68 10.98 -26.20
C LYS A 342 18.43 10.63 -25.41
N SER A 343 18.61 9.98 -24.26
CA SER A 343 17.53 9.88 -23.28
C SER A 343 17.66 10.99 -22.25
N TYR A 344 16.56 11.67 -21.98
CA TYR A 344 16.48 12.71 -20.97
C TYR A 344 15.81 12.18 -19.71
N SER A 345 16.40 12.52 -18.56
CA SER A 345 15.80 12.33 -17.24
C SER A 345 15.72 13.69 -16.56
N ILE A 346 14.52 14.10 -16.15
CA ILE A 346 14.28 15.43 -15.57
C ILE A 346 13.43 15.32 -14.31
N TRP A 347 13.72 16.17 -13.33
CA TRP A 347 12.94 16.30 -12.09
C TRP A 347 13.11 17.68 -11.48
N VAL A 348 12.22 18.02 -10.54
CA VAL A 348 12.21 19.28 -9.81
C VAL A 348 12.48 19.04 -8.33
N THR A 349 13.23 19.94 -7.71
CA THR A 349 13.45 19.99 -6.26
C THR A 349 13.08 21.37 -5.73
N PHE A 350 12.59 21.44 -4.50
CA PHE A 350 12.23 22.70 -3.83
C PHE A 350 13.03 22.82 -2.52
N GLN A 351 13.64 23.97 -2.30
CA GLN A 351 14.51 24.22 -1.14
C GLN A 351 13.84 25.06 -0.06
N ASP A 352 12.78 25.81 -0.41
CA ASP A 352 12.17 26.78 0.51
C ASP A 352 11.25 26.15 1.56
N ASP A 353 10.68 24.98 1.25
CA ASP A 353 9.76 24.26 2.14
C ASP A 353 10.38 22.95 2.64
N PRO A 354 10.46 22.72 3.97
CA PRO A 354 11.10 21.54 4.54
C PRO A 354 10.38 20.21 4.23
N TYR A 355 9.08 20.25 3.91
CA TYR A 355 8.33 19.06 3.47
C TYR A 355 8.67 18.73 2.02
N LEU A 356 8.72 19.73 1.15
CA LEU A 356 9.09 19.53 -0.25
C LEU A 356 10.57 19.14 -0.40
N THR A 357 11.46 19.71 0.42
CA THR A 357 12.86 19.28 0.48
C THR A 357 12.99 17.82 0.89
N ARG A 358 12.14 17.34 1.80
CA ARG A 358 12.11 15.93 2.23
C ARG A 358 11.50 15.01 1.18
N ALA A 359 10.52 15.49 0.41
CA ALA A 359 9.94 14.75 -0.71
C ALA A 359 10.98 14.50 -1.82
N GLY A 360 11.96 15.38 -1.96
CA GLY A 360 13.10 15.20 -2.85
C GLY A 360 12.76 15.51 -4.31
N ALA A 361 13.08 14.59 -5.22
CA ALA A 361 12.87 14.75 -6.66
C ALA A 361 11.38 14.55 -7.02
N ILE A 362 10.68 15.65 -7.27
CA ILE A 362 9.26 15.67 -7.65
C ILE A 362 9.12 15.71 -9.17
N GLY A 363 8.10 15.03 -9.69
CA GLY A 363 7.77 15.02 -11.12
C GLY A 363 8.80 14.30 -11.99
N LYS A 364 9.53 13.32 -11.43
CA LYS A 364 10.61 12.64 -12.15
C LYS A 364 10.11 11.90 -13.38
N VAL A 365 10.75 12.15 -14.52
CA VAL A 365 10.54 11.46 -15.80
C VAL A 365 11.86 10.82 -16.21
N TYR A 366 11.81 9.56 -16.66
CA TYR A 366 12.99 8.79 -17.09
C TYR A 366 12.83 8.36 -18.54
N GLY A 367 13.96 8.19 -19.23
CA GLY A 367 13.98 7.53 -20.54
C GLY A 367 13.16 8.27 -21.59
N PHE A 368 13.08 9.60 -21.53
CA PHE A 368 12.34 10.35 -22.52
C PHE A 368 13.16 10.46 -23.80
N TYR A 369 12.64 9.93 -24.92
CA TYR A 369 13.37 9.79 -26.20
C TYR A 369 13.09 10.91 -27.20
N ALA A 370 12.22 11.87 -26.86
CA ALA A 370 11.88 12.98 -27.73
C ALA A 370 12.72 14.22 -27.40
N SER A 371 12.13 15.42 -27.41
CA SER A 371 12.86 16.67 -27.18
C SER A 371 13.04 17.00 -25.68
N GLU A 372 14.07 17.79 -25.36
CA GLU A 372 14.30 18.31 -24.01
C GLU A 372 13.11 19.14 -23.51
N ASP A 373 12.52 19.97 -24.38
CA ASP A 373 11.38 20.81 -24.05
C ASP A 373 10.14 19.98 -23.70
N GLU A 374 9.92 18.89 -24.41
CA GLU A 374 8.78 18.00 -24.18
C GLU A 374 8.97 17.15 -22.91
N ALA A 375 10.21 16.70 -22.63
CA ALA A 375 10.53 16.08 -21.35
C ALA A 375 10.26 17.05 -20.17
N LYS A 376 10.62 18.32 -20.36
CA LYS A 376 10.38 19.39 -19.37
C LYS A 376 8.90 19.66 -19.18
N GLU A 377 8.11 19.72 -20.25
CA GLU A 377 6.66 19.87 -20.15
C GLU A 377 5.99 18.68 -19.45
N ALA A 378 6.41 17.44 -19.74
CA ALA A 378 5.92 16.25 -19.04
C ALA A 378 6.27 16.26 -17.54
N CYS A 379 7.48 16.72 -17.19
CA CYS A 379 7.90 16.93 -15.81
C CYS A 379 7.04 17.98 -15.11
N CYS A 380 6.84 19.14 -15.75
CA CYS A 380 6.02 20.22 -15.23
C CYS A 380 4.57 19.79 -14.99
N ASN A 381 3.99 18.98 -15.87
CA ASN A 381 2.64 18.43 -15.66
C ASN A 381 2.55 17.61 -14.36
N ARG A 382 3.51 16.70 -14.12
CA ARG A 382 3.56 15.92 -12.87
C ARG A 382 3.78 16.79 -11.63
N VAL A 383 4.60 17.83 -11.74
CA VAL A 383 4.85 18.78 -10.64
C VAL A 383 3.59 19.59 -10.34
N HIS A 384 2.88 20.05 -11.36
CA HIS A 384 1.62 20.77 -11.24
C HIS A 384 0.59 19.95 -10.46
N ASP A 385 0.36 18.69 -10.87
CA ASP A 385 -0.60 17.81 -10.20
C ASP A 385 -0.20 17.51 -8.75
N TYR A 386 1.10 17.33 -8.50
CA TYR A 386 1.61 17.14 -7.15
C TYR A 386 1.33 18.36 -6.25
N LEU A 387 1.61 19.59 -6.72
CA LEU A 387 1.38 20.80 -5.94
C LEU A 387 -0.12 21.04 -5.68
N LEU A 388 -0.99 20.76 -6.65
CA LEU A 388 -2.44 20.84 -6.44
C LEU A 388 -2.94 19.84 -5.39
N ASN A 389 -2.47 18.59 -5.47
CA ASN A 389 -2.83 17.57 -4.48
C ASN A 389 -2.31 17.92 -3.09
N LEU A 390 -1.10 18.47 -3.00
CA LEU A 390 -0.52 18.94 -1.74
C LEU A 390 -1.40 20.00 -1.06
N VAL A 391 -1.82 21.03 -1.80
CA VAL A 391 -2.69 22.08 -1.26
C VAL A 391 -4.05 21.52 -0.88
N LYS A 392 -4.59 20.59 -1.67
CA LYS A 392 -5.86 19.92 -1.38
C LYS A 392 -5.80 19.08 -0.11
N GLU A 393 -4.74 18.30 0.08
CA GLU A 393 -4.54 17.48 1.27
C GLU A 393 -4.34 18.36 2.52
N ASP A 394 -3.47 19.37 2.45
CA ASP A 394 -3.23 20.28 3.58
C ASP A 394 -4.52 21.02 3.98
N THR A 395 -5.31 21.51 3.02
CA THR A 395 -6.60 22.16 3.32
C THR A 395 -7.64 21.21 3.90
N ALA A 396 -7.66 19.94 3.47
CA ALA A 396 -8.53 18.92 4.04
C ALA A 396 -8.15 18.57 5.49
N PHE A 397 -6.84 18.43 5.77
CA PHE A 397 -6.35 18.19 7.13
C PHE A 397 -6.65 19.37 8.07
N GLU A 398 -6.47 20.60 7.61
CA GLU A 398 -6.83 21.79 8.40
C GLU A 398 -8.33 21.86 8.70
N GLN A 399 -9.18 21.41 7.77
CA GLN A 399 -10.61 21.34 7.98
C GLN A 399 -10.99 20.27 9.02
N GLU A 400 -10.42 19.07 8.90
CA GLU A 400 -10.64 17.99 9.88
C GLU A 400 -10.17 18.40 11.28
N GLU A 401 -9.01 19.07 11.38
CA GLU A 401 -8.50 19.57 12.64
C GLU A 401 -9.47 20.61 13.24
N ARG A 402 -9.97 21.55 12.43
CA ARG A 402 -10.98 22.54 12.87
C ARG A 402 -12.26 21.88 13.37
N GLU A 403 -12.78 20.89 12.63
CA GLU A 403 -13.97 20.13 13.03
C GLU A 403 -13.73 19.37 14.34
N SER A 404 -12.53 18.82 14.53
CA SER A 404 -12.14 18.15 15.77
C SER A 404 -12.08 19.12 16.96
N TYR A 405 -11.53 20.31 16.78
CA TYR A 405 -11.51 21.36 17.79
C TYR A 405 -12.92 21.84 18.13
N GLU A 406 -13.78 22.03 17.13
CA GLU A 406 -15.18 22.38 17.36
C GLU A 406 -15.92 21.28 18.12
N LEU A 407 -15.66 20.01 17.81
CA LEU A 407 -16.23 18.86 18.53
C LEU A 407 -15.79 18.87 19.99
N ILE A 408 -14.49 19.09 20.27
CA ILE A 408 -13.94 19.16 21.63
C ILE A 408 -14.52 20.36 22.38
N ARG A 409 -14.55 21.54 21.75
CA ARG A 409 -15.09 22.78 22.33
C ARG A 409 -16.57 22.63 22.66
N ASN A 410 -17.34 21.99 21.78
CA ASN A 410 -18.77 21.78 21.95
C ASN A 410 -19.11 20.46 22.66
N PHE A 411 -18.11 19.68 23.10
CA PHE A 411 -18.29 18.33 23.63
C PHE A 411 -19.30 18.29 24.79
N GLY A 412 -19.24 19.28 25.69
CA GLY A 412 -20.18 19.40 26.80
C GLY A 412 -21.63 19.58 26.35
N GLN A 413 -21.87 20.41 25.34
CA GLN A 413 -23.20 20.66 24.78
C GLN A 413 -23.68 19.47 23.93
N SER A 414 -22.81 18.89 23.11
CA SER A 414 -23.07 17.70 22.30
C SER A 414 -23.41 16.49 23.16
N LYS A 415 -22.70 16.27 24.27
CA LYS A 415 -22.98 15.21 25.25
C LYS A 415 -24.32 15.44 25.96
N ARG A 416 -24.64 16.68 26.36
CA ARG A 416 -25.96 17.03 26.93
C ARG A 416 -27.10 16.74 25.96
N ARG A 417 -27.02 17.24 24.73
CA ARG A 417 -28.04 16.98 23.68
C ARG A 417 -28.20 15.49 23.36
N LYS A 418 -27.12 14.70 23.47
CA LYS A 418 -27.18 13.24 23.28
C LYS A 418 -27.89 12.56 24.46
N LEU A 419 -27.60 12.97 25.69
CA LEU A 419 -28.26 12.46 26.90
C LEU A 419 -29.75 12.82 26.94
N GLU A 420 -30.11 14.04 26.57
CA GLU A 420 -31.50 14.50 26.46
C GLU A 420 -32.28 13.67 25.42
N ARG A 421 -31.68 13.40 24.25
CA ARG A 421 -32.28 12.52 23.22
C ARG A 421 -32.48 11.08 23.68
N MET A 422 -31.66 10.61 24.62
CA MET A 422 -31.78 9.28 25.21
C MET A 422 -32.71 9.24 26.43
N GLY A 423 -33.44 10.33 26.72
CA GLY A 423 -34.42 10.40 27.81
C GLY A 423 -33.82 10.58 29.20
N TYR A 424 -32.52 10.86 29.31
CA TYR A 424 -31.90 11.18 30.60
C TYR A 424 -32.19 12.65 30.96
N ALA A 425 -32.85 12.86 32.10
CA ALA A 425 -33.05 14.20 32.65
C ALA A 425 -31.69 14.79 33.05
N VAL A 426 -31.27 15.84 32.35
CA VAL A 426 -30.10 16.63 32.74
C VAL A 426 -30.54 17.54 33.88
N CYS A 427 -30.20 17.20 35.12
CA CYS A 427 -30.41 18.09 36.26
C CYS A 427 -29.68 19.42 36.00
N ARG A 428 -30.43 20.52 36.09
CA ARG A 428 -29.94 21.89 35.89
C ARG A 428 -28.99 22.31 37.00
#